data_AF-A0A1F9P0F8-F1
#
_entry.id   AF-A0A1F9P0F8-F1
#
_cell.length_a   1.000
_cell.length_b   1.000
_cell.length_c   1.000
_cell.angle_alpha   90.00
_cell.angle_beta   90.00
_cell.angle_gamma   90.00
#
_symmetry.space_group_name_H-M   'P 1'
#
loop_
_entity.id
_entity.type
_entity.pdbx_description
1 polymer ?
#
loop_
_entity_poly.entity_id
_entity_poly.type
_entity_poly.pdbx_seq_one_letter_code
_entity_poly.pdbx_strand_id
1 'polypeptide(L)'
;FLPRRIALVTSPTGAAVRDFLRLLGQRCPNVEVLVYPVKVQGAEAAGEIAAALDDLGAYPGVEAIVLARGGGSLEDLWPFNEEVVARAIHRCPLPVVSAVGHEVDFTIADFVADKRAPTPSAAVELVAPDKAELKRRLARLGATLAGALARRRDMARQHLYLMVRRLPDVRRSLVDLRLKVDEKAEALVRRTQRSVTLQGQTLRLAASRLFLLSPRRSLITTRQRLAQAAQ
;
A
#
# COMPACT_ATOMS: atom_id res chain seq x y z
N PHE A 1 10.76 -15.96 -9.98
CA PHE A 1 11.92 -15.06 -9.92
C PHE A 1 13.16 -15.77 -9.42
N LEU A 2 13.08 -16.70 -8.45
CA LEU A 2 14.21 -17.57 -8.13
C LEU A 2 14.14 -18.83 -9.01
N PRO A 3 15.20 -19.18 -9.75
CA PRO A 3 15.25 -20.47 -10.43
C PRO A 3 15.24 -21.58 -9.37
N ARG A 4 14.45 -22.61 -9.59
CA ARG A 4 14.39 -23.82 -8.77
C ARG A 4 15.54 -24.74 -9.11
N ARG A 5 15.88 -24.86 -10.40
CA ARG A 5 16.93 -25.74 -10.89
C ARG A 5 17.69 -25.15 -12.06
N ILE A 6 19.02 -25.21 -11.97
CA ILE A 6 19.96 -24.79 -13.01
C ILE A 6 20.81 -25.98 -13.40
N ALA A 7 21.04 -26.19 -14.69
CA ALA A 7 21.97 -27.18 -15.16
C ALA A 7 23.37 -26.58 -15.33
N LEU A 8 24.41 -27.33 -14.94
CA LEU A 8 25.81 -26.97 -15.13
C LEU A 8 26.45 -28.01 -16.03
N VAL A 9 26.81 -27.61 -17.25
CA VAL A 9 27.54 -28.43 -18.21
C VAL A 9 29.02 -28.11 -18.05
N THR A 10 29.79 -29.04 -17.48
CA THR A 10 31.21 -28.83 -17.21
C THR A 10 31.95 -30.16 -16.96
N SER A 11 33.27 -30.10 -16.86
CA SER A 11 34.08 -31.27 -16.50
C SER A 11 33.89 -31.66 -15.03
N PRO A 12 33.69 -32.96 -14.72
CA PRO A 12 33.40 -33.42 -13.36
C PRO A 12 34.55 -33.25 -12.37
N THR A 13 35.80 -33.12 -12.84
CA THR A 13 37.00 -33.08 -11.98
C THR A 13 37.55 -31.67 -11.73
N GLY A 14 37.04 -30.67 -12.45
CA GLY A 14 37.58 -29.30 -12.48
C GLY A 14 37.37 -28.49 -11.19
N ALA A 15 38.18 -27.45 -11.00
CA ALA A 15 37.94 -26.45 -9.96
C ALA A 15 36.63 -25.67 -10.22
N ALA A 16 36.27 -25.48 -11.50
CA ALA A 16 35.09 -24.73 -11.92
C ALA A 16 33.77 -25.26 -11.32
N VAL A 17 33.55 -26.58 -11.31
CA VAL A 17 32.33 -27.16 -10.70
C VAL A 17 32.28 -26.91 -9.20
N ARG A 18 33.41 -27.10 -8.49
CA ARG A 18 33.49 -26.88 -7.03
C ARG A 18 33.25 -25.41 -6.69
N ASP A 19 33.86 -24.50 -7.43
CA ASP A 19 33.69 -23.06 -7.23
C ASP A 19 32.27 -22.59 -7.53
N PHE A 20 31.68 -23.07 -8.64
CA PHE A 20 30.29 -22.77 -8.99
C PHE A 20 29.33 -23.23 -7.89
N LEU A 21 29.43 -24.49 -7.45
CA LEU A 21 28.57 -25.04 -6.40
C LEU A 21 28.73 -24.31 -5.06
N ARG A 22 29.98 -23.99 -4.68
CA ARG A 22 30.27 -23.25 -3.45
C ARG A 22 29.66 -21.85 -3.48
N LEU A 23 29.88 -21.10 -4.55
CA LEU A 23 29.39 -19.73 -4.68
C LEU A 23 27.87 -19.69 -4.77
N LEU A 24 27.26 -20.59 -5.56
CA LEU A 24 25.81 -20.67 -5.65
C LEU A 24 25.20 -21.08 -4.30
N GLY A 25 25.80 -22.02 -3.58
CA GLY A 25 25.36 -22.43 -2.25
C GLY A 25 25.40 -21.29 -1.22
N GLN A 26 26.40 -20.42 -1.29
CA GLN A 26 26.50 -19.22 -0.44
C GLN A 26 25.47 -18.14 -0.84
N ARG A 27 25.32 -17.88 -2.13
CA ARG A 27 24.47 -16.80 -2.67
C ARG A 27 22.98 -17.15 -2.66
N CYS A 28 22.65 -18.39 -3.01
CA CYS A 28 21.29 -18.87 -3.24
C CYS A 28 21.14 -20.38 -2.91
N PRO A 29 21.14 -20.77 -1.62
CA PRO A 29 21.12 -22.18 -1.20
C PRO A 29 19.84 -22.97 -1.56
N ASN A 30 18.83 -22.31 -2.11
CA ASN A 30 17.55 -22.93 -2.47
C ASN A 30 17.50 -23.39 -3.93
N VAL A 31 18.55 -23.10 -4.70
CA VAL A 31 18.66 -23.47 -6.11
C VAL A 31 19.28 -24.86 -6.19
N GLU A 32 18.60 -25.78 -6.86
CA GLU A 32 19.14 -27.10 -7.18
C GLU A 32 20.08 -26.99 -8.38
N VAL A 33 21.25 -27.65 -8.33
CA VAL A 33 22.17 -27.71 -9.46
C VAL A 33 22.21 -29.12 -10.01
N LEU A 34 21.83 -29.27 -11.27
CA LEU A 34 22.01 -30.49 -12.03
C LEU A 34 23.36 -30.40 -12.75
N VAL A 35 24.36 -31.14 -12.29
CA VAL A 35 25.66 -31.21 -12.97
C VAL A 35 25.57 -32.26 -14.08
N TYR A 36 25.72 -31.84 -15.34
CA TYR A 36 25.84 -32.74 -16.48
C TYR A 36 27.32 -32.81 -16.88
N PRO A 37 28.02 -33.90 -16.56
CA PRO A 37 29.46 -34.01 -16.80
C PRO A 37 29.76 -34.18 -18.29
N VAL A 38 30.61 -33.33 -18.85
CA VAL A 38 31.11 -33.43 -20.23
C VAL A 38 32.61 -33.16 -20.29
N LYS A 39 33.27 -33.65 -21.33
CA LYS A 39 34.59 -33.16 -21.72
C LYS A 39 34.46 -31.72 -22.20
N VAL A 40 35.38 -30.88 -21.72
CA VAL A 40 35.46 -29.46 -22.07
C VAL A 40 36.71 -29.12 -22.88
N GLN A 41 37.47 -30.15 -23.27
CA GLN A 41 38.70 -30.05 -24.08
C GLN A 41 38.90 -31.35 -24.87
N GLY A 42 39.63 -31.26 -25.99
CA GLY A 42 39.88 -32.37 -26.89
C GLY A 42 38.80 -32.59 -27.96
N ALA A 43 39.09 -33.45 -28.93
CA ALA A 43 38.26 -33.62 -30.14
C ALA A 43 36.83 -34.13 -29.89
N GLU A 44 36.59 -34.82 -28.78
CA GLU A 44 35.27 -35.36 -28.44
C GLU A 44 34.38 -34.34 -27.69
N ALA A 45 34.96 -33.26 -27.17
CA ALA A 45 34.26 -32.32 -26.31
C ALA A 45 33.10 -31.61 -27.00
N ALA A 46 33.26 -31.19 -28.25
CA ALA A 46 32.21 -30.46 -28.98
C ALA A 46 30.94 -31.32 -29.16
N GLY A 47 31.11 -32.61 -29.47
CA GLY A 47 30.00 -33.56 -29.58
C GLY A 47 29.31 -33.82 -28.24
N GLU A 48 30.08 -34.02 -27.17
CA GLU A 48 29.52 -34.22 -25.82
C GLU A 48 28.77 -32.98 -25.31
N ILE A 49 29.31 -31.77 -25.53
CA ILE A 49 28.66 -30.50 -25.16
C ILE A 49 27.34 -30.34 -25.93
N ALA A 50 27.33 -30.58 -27.24
CA ALA A 50 26.13 -30.46 -28.05
C ALA A 50 25.04 -31.44 -27.61
N ALA A 51 25.40 -32.70 -27.35
CA ALA A 51 24.46 -33.71 -26.84
C ALA A 51 23.90 -33.33 -25.47
N ALA A 52 24.74 -32.82 -24.56
CA ALA A 52 24.29 -32.37 -23.25
C ALA A 52 23.29 -31.20 -23.33
N LEU A 53 23.49 -30.26 -24.26
CA LEU A 53 22.57 -29.13 -24.47
C LEU A 53 21.21 -29.61 -25.02
N ASP A 54 21.22 -30.58 -25.93
CA ASP A 54 19.98 -31.16 -26.47
C ASP A 54 19.21 -31.95 -25.39
N ASP A 55 19.91 -32.79 -24.61
CA ASP A 55 19.34 -33.57 -23.51
C ASP A 55 18.72 -32.65 -22.44
N LEU A 56 19.46 -31.61 -22.04
CA LEU A 56 19.00 -30.66 -21.03
C LEU A 56 17.84 -29.79 -21.52
N GLY A 57 17.80 -29.48 -22.81
CA GLY A 57 16.67 -28.77 -23.42
C GLY A 57 15.34 -29.52 -23.29
N ALA A 58 15.38 -30.85 -23.24
CA ALA A 58 14.20 -31.69 -22.99
C ALA A 58 14.01 -32.06 -21.51
N TYR A 59 14.96 -31.72 -20.63
CA TYR A 59 14.95 -32.18 -19.25
C TYR A 59 13.94 -31.41 -18.38
N PRO A 60 13.01 -32.10 -17.71
CA PRO A 60 11.94 -31.43 -16.98
C PRO A 60 12.46 -30.65 -15.76
N GLY A 61 12.03 -29.40 -15.68
CA GLY A 61 12.23 -28.54 -14.52
C GLY A 61 13.57 -27.81 -14.47
N VAL A 62 14.44 -27.93 -15.48
CA VAL A 62 15.61 -27.05 -15.64
C VAL A 62 15.14 -25.72 -16.22
N GLU A 63 15.58 -24.61 -15.63
CA GLU A 63 15.17 -23.26 -16.05
C GLU A 63 16.27 -22.47 -16.77
N ALA A 64 17.53 -22.90 -16.63
CA ALA A 64 18.68 -22.33 -17.34
C ALA A 64 19.83 -23.33 -17.37
N ILE A 65 20.71 -23.20 -18.37
CA ILE A 65 21.94 -23.98 -18.52
C ILE A 65 23.14 -23.06 -18.41
N VAL A 66 24.13 -23.44 -17.62
CA VAL A 66 25.44 -22.79 -17.57
C VAL A 66 26.45 -23.73 -18.21
N LEU A 67 27.02 -23.29 -19.33
CA LEU A 67 28.14 -23.97 -19.97
C LEU A 67 29.43 -23.38 -19.40
N ALA A 68 30.14 -24.16 -18.58
CA ALA A 68 31.29 -23.66 -17.84
C ALA A 68 32.54 -24.46 -18.11
N ARG A 69 33.66 -23.74 -18.19
CA ARG A 69 35.00 -24.33 -18.23
C ARG A 69 35.85 -23.71 -17.12
N GLY A 70 36.77 -24.51 -16.58
CA GLY A 70 37.86 -23.97 -15.75
C GLY A 70 38.97 -23.35 -16.61
N GLY A 71 40.07 -22.93 -15.98
CA GLY A 71 41.23 -22.42 -16.70
C GLY A 71 41.88 -23.43 -17.67
N GLY A 72 42.87 -22.96 -18.41
CA GLY A 72 43.73 -23.73 -19.33
C GLY A 72 44.09 -22.90 -20.55
N SER A 73 44.60 -23.52 -21.62
CA SER A 73 45.10 -22.76 -22.78
C SER A 73 43.96 -22.27 -23.68
N LEU A 74 44.31 -21.37 -24.60
CA LEU A 74 43.43 -20.96 -25.72
C LEU A 74 43.06 -22.16 -26.60
N GLU A 75 43.94 -23.14 -26.75
CA GLU A 75 43.70 -24.32 -27.61
C GLU A 75 42.57 -25.19 -27.05
N ASP A 76 42.49 -25.28 -25.73
CA ASP A 76 41.42 -25.99 -25.04
C ASP A 76 40.04 -25.28 -25.19
N LEU A 77 39.97 -24.04 -25.70
CA LEU A 77 38.70 -23.37 -26.03
C LEU A 77 38.14 -23.78 -27.40
N TRP A 78 38.92 -24.50 -28.22
CA TRP A 78 38.53 -24.85 -29.58
C TRP A 78 37.18 -25.58 -29.70
N PRO A 79 36.82 -26.53 -28.81
CA PRO A 79 35.51 -27.19 -28.88
C PRO A 79 34.31 -26.23 -28.85
N PHE A 80 34.46 -25.05 -28.25
CA PHE A 80 33.42 -24.03 -28.14
C PHE A 80 33.33 -23.13 -29.39
N ASN A 81 34.26 -23.27 -30.33
CA ASN A 81 34.22 -22.64 -31.65
C ASN A 81 33.63 -23.55 -32.74
N GLU A 82 33.28 -24.79 -32.40
CA GLU A 82 32.72 -25.70 -33.39
C GLU A 82 31.26 -25.40 -33.69
N GLU A 83 30.90 -25.53 -34.97
CA GLU A 83 29.54 -25.28 -35.47
C GLU A 83 28.48 -26.11 -34.75
N VAL A 84 28.82 -27.35 -34.36
CA VAL A 84 27.90 -28.25 -33.66
C VAL A 84 27.45 -27.68 -32.31
N VAL A 85 28.37 -27.06 -31.56
CA VAL A 85 28.07 -26.42 -30.27
C VAL A 85 27.24 -25.16 -30.49
N ALA A 86 27.63 -24.32 -31.46
CA ALA A 86 26.88 -23.11 -31.81
C ALA A 86 25.41 -23.44 -32.18
N ARG A 87 25.20 -24.45 -33.02
CA ARG A 87 23.85 -24.89 -33.42
C ARG A 87 23.06 -25.48 -32.26
N ALA A 88 23.72 -26.23 -31.37
CA ALA A 88 23.07 -26.79 -30.18
C ALA A 88 22.62 -25.69 -29.21
N ILE A 89 23.45 -24.68 -28.96
CA ILE A 89 23.07 -23.51 -28.15
C ILE A 89 21.88 -22.79 -28.81
N HIS A 90 21.96 -22.51 -30.11
CA HIS A 90 20.92 -21.75 -30.82
C HIS A 90 19.55 -22.44 -30.81
N ARG A 91 19.51 -23.77 -30.89
CA ARG A 91 18.25 -24.53 -30.87
C ARG A 91 17.76 -24.90 -29.47
N CYS A 92 18.55 -24.63 -28.43
CA CYS A 92 18.18 -24.96 -27.06
C CYS A 92 16.96 -24.13 -26.64
N PRO A 93 15.88 -24.75 -26.13
CA PRO A 93 14.70 -24.01 -25.68
C PRO A 93 14.91 -23.30 -24.33
N LEU A 94 16.00 -23.60 -23.63
CA LEU A 94 16.33 -23.04 -22.32
C LEU A 94 17.41 -21.95 -22.47
N PRO A 95 17.38 -20.89 -21.63
CA PRO A 95 18.43 -19.89 -21.62
C PRO A 95 19.80 -20.51 -21.33
N VAL A 96 20.78 -20.23 -22.19
CA VAL A 96 22.16 -20.70 -22.06
C VAL A 96 23.08 -19.55 -21.67
N VAL A 97 23.82 -19.74 -20.59
CA VAL A 97 24.89 -18.83 -20.14
C VAL A 97 26.23 -19.46 -20.43
N SER A 98 27.03 -18.81 -21.30
CA SER A 98 28.41 -19.22 -21.56
C SER A 98 29.32 -18.65 -20.48
N ALA A 99 30.11 -19.52 -19.84
CA ALA A 99 31.06 -19.21 -18.77
C ALA A 99 32.41 -19.89 -19.05
N VAL A 100 32.87 -19.79 -20.29
CA VAL A 100 33.96 -20.60 -20.85
C VAL A 100 35.26 -19.80 -21.03
N GLY A 101 35.17 -18.57 -21.53
CA GLY A 101 36.32 -17.69 -21.76
C GLY A 101 36.66 -16.79 -20.57
N HIS A 102 37.88 -16.22 -20.55
CA HIS A 102 38.25 -15.11 -19.66
C HIS A 102 37.78 -13.77 -20.23
N GLU A 103 38.00 -12.65 -19.53
CA GLU A 103 37.52 -11.33 -19.98
C GLU A 103 37.88 -10.99 -21.45
N VAL A 104 39.04 -11.46 -21.94
CA VAL A 104 39.57 -11.17 -23.28
C VAL A 104 39.37 -12.29 -24.31
N ASP A 105 39.09 -13.52 -23.88
CA ASP A 105 38.96 -14.67 -24.79
C ASP A 105 37.48 -14.86 -25.17
N PHE A 106 37.18 -14.84 -26.47
CA PHE A 106 35.83 -15.04 -26.99
C PHE A 106 35.76 -16.29 -27.85
N THR A 107 34.65 -17.00 -27.73
CA THR A 107 34.32 -18.18 -28.53
C THR A 107 33.02 -17.97 -29.30
N ILE A 108 32.77 -18.77 -30.34
CA ILE A 108 31.49 -18.73 -31.05
C ILE A 108 30.33 -19.05 -30.09
N ALA A 109 30.53 -19.99 -29.16
CA ALA A 109 29.57 -20.28 -28.11
C ALA A 109 29.17 -19.03 -27.29
N ASP A 110 30.12 -18.14 -26.97
CA ASP A 110 29.83 -16.90 -26.25
C ASP A 110 28.92 -15.93 -27.03
N PHE A 111 29.02 -15.93 -28.35
CA PHE A 111 28.21 -15.06 -29.22
C PHE A 111 26.81 -15.62 -29.48
N VAL A 112 26.65 -16.94 -29.42
CA VAL A 112 25.36 -17.60 -29.66
C VAL A 112 24.56 -17.81 -28.37
N ALA A 113 25.23 -17.86 -27.21
CA ALA A 113 24.57 -17.94 -25.90
C ALA A 113 23.75 -16.67 -25.59
N ASP A 114 22.67 -16.82 -24.82
CA ASP A 114 21.82 -15.70 -24.39
C ASP A 114 22.58 -14.68 -23.56
N LYS A 115 23.52 -15.16 -22.74
CA LYS A 115 24.43 -14.34 -21.96
C LYS A 115 25.83 -14.96 -21.89
N ARG A 116 26.81 -14.07 -21.91
CA ARG A 116 28.20 -14.37 -21.61
C ARG A 116 28.53 -13.96 -20.17
N ALA A 117 29.23 -14.82 -19.47
CA ALA A 117 29.91 -14.58 -18.21
C ALA A 117 31.42 -14.79 -18.39
N PRO A 118 32.28 -13.87 -17.92
CA PRO A 118 33.74 -14.01 -18.06
C PRO A 118 34.35 -15.08 -17.14
N THR A 119 33.58 -15.63 -16.20
CA THR A 119 34.02 -16.71 -15.30
C THR A 119 32.81 -17.54 -14.85
N PRO A 120 33.01 -18.80 -14.40
CA PRO A 120 31.96 -19.55 -13.72
C PRO A 120 31.37 -18.82 -12.51
N SER A 121 32.18 -18.06 -11.77
CA SER A 121 31.74 -17.22 -10.65
C SER A 121 30.79 -16.10 -11.09
N ALA A 122 31.12 -15.40 -12.17
CA ALA A 122 30.24 -14.37 -12.73
C ALA A 122 28.94 -14.98 -13.29
N ALA A 123 28.99 -16.22 -13.79
CA ALA A 123 27.79 -16.92 -14.23
C ALA A 123 26.82 -17.15 -13.06
N VAL A 124 27.32 -17.51 -11.87
CA VAL A 124 26.50 -17.62 -10.64
C VAL A 124 25.75 -16.32 -10.34
N GLU A 125 26.40 -15.16 -10.52
CA GLU A 125 25.77 -13.87 -10.26
C GLU A 125 24.66 -13.53 -11.27
N LEU A 126 24.81 -13.95 -12.52
CA LEU A 126 23.81 -13.77 -13.57
C LEU A 126 22.59 -14.68 -13.38
N VAL A 127 22.82 -15.94 -13.03
CA VAL A 127 21.74 -16.94 -12.96
C VAL A 127 21.02 -16.95 -11.62
N ALA A 128 21.64 -16.44 -10.54
CA ALA A 128 21.02 -16.43 -9.23
C ALA A 128 21.18 -15.08 -8.50
N PRO A 129 20.09 -14.52 -7.94
CA PRO A 129 20.17 -13.30 -7.14
C PRO A 129 20.82 -13.58 -5.77
N ASP A 130 21.27 -12.54 -5.06
CA ASP A 130 21.72 -12.71 -3.67
C ASP A 130 20.51 -12.81 -2.72
N LYS A 131 20.32 -13.99 -2.12
CA LYS A 131 19.23 -14.23 -1.15
C LYS A 131 19.37 -13.35 0.10
N ALA A 132 20.59 -13.06 0.55
CA ALA A 132 20.82 -12.19 1.70
C ALA A 132 20.45 -10.73 1.37
N GLU A 133 20.75 -10.26 0.16
CA GLU A 133 20.29 -8.97 -0.33
C GLU A 133 18.75 -8.90 -0.41
N LEU A 134 18.11 -9.92 -1.00
CA LEU A 134 16.64 -9.97 -1.09
C LEU A 134 15.98 -9.92 0.30
N LYS A 135 16.51 -10.67 1.28
CA LYS A 135 16.04 -10.60 2.67
C LYS A 135 16.21 -9.21 3.28
N ARG A 136 17.39 -8.58 3.10
CA ARG A 136 17.65 -7.20 3.57
C ARG A 136 16.69 -6.21 2.94
N ARG A 137 16.43 -6.32 1.64
CA ARG A 137 15.47 -5.48 0.91
C ARG A 137 14.06 -5.66 1.46
N LEU A 138 13.62 -6.89 1.68
CA LEU A 138 12.31 -7.18 2.26
C LEU A 138 12.17 -6.57 3.67
N ALA A 139 13.19 -6.72 4.52
CA ALA A 139 13.19 -6.13 5.85
C ALA A 139 13.11 -4.59 5.81
N ARG A 140 13.86 -3.94 4.91
CA ARG A 140 13.79 -2.48 4.70
C ARG A 140 12.39 -2.04 4.27
N LEU A 141 11.81 -2.71 3.29
CA LEU A 141 10.44 -2.42 2.82
C LEU A 141 9.41 -2.61 3.94
N GLY A 142 9.56 -3.65 4.77
CA GLY A 142 8.72 -3.88 5.94
C GLY A 142 8.81 -2.76 6.97
N ALA A 143 10.03 -2.31 7.29
CA ALA A 143 10.24 -1.19 8.21
C ALA A 143 9.65 0.13 7.67
N THR A 144 9.83 0.40 6.36
CA THR A 144 9.23 1.57 5.70
C THR A 144 7.72 1.54 5.77
N LEU A 145 7.10 0.38 5.48
CA LEU A 145 5.65 0.21 5.54
C LEU A 145 5.12 0.40 6.97
N ALA A 146 5.77 -0.21 7.97
CA ALA A 146 5.38 -0.06 9.37
C ALA A 146 5.43 1.40 9.82
N GLY A 147 6.49 2.13 9.45
CA GLY A 147 6.60 3.56 9.74
C GLY A 147 5.53 4.40 9.04
N ALA A 148 5.19 4.09 7.79
CA ALA A 148 4.11 4.77 7.05
C ALA A 148 2.74 4.54 7.69
N LEU A 149 2.45 3.30 8.11
CA LEU A 149 1.20 2.96 8.80
C LEU A 149 1.09 3.66 10.17
N ALA A 150 2.18 3.72 10.94
CA ALA A 150 2.21 4.44 12.21
C ALA A 150 1.90 5.93 12.02
N ARG A 151 2.55 6.59 11.06
CA ARG A 151 2.27 8.00 10.72
C ARG A 151 0.82 8.21 10.30
N ARG A 152 0.28 7.35 9.43
CA ARG A 152 -1.11 7.45 8.96
C ARG A 152 -2.10 7.30 10.13
N ARG A 153 -1.85 6.35 11.03
CA ARG A 153 -2.65 6.16 12.26
C ARG A 153 -2.61 7.39 13.14
N ASP A 154 -1.43 7.97 13.36
CA ASP A 154 -1.27 9.12 14.25
C ASP A 154 -1.93 10.39 13.67
N MET A 155 -1.82 10.61 12.36
CA MET A 155 -2.56 11.68 11.66
C MET A 155 -4.08 11.49 11.77
N ALA A 156 -4.57 10.26 11.57
CA ALA A 156 -6.00 9.96 11.71
C ALA A 156 -6.51 10.20 13.14
N ARG A 157 -5.72 9.83 14.16
CA ARG A 157 -6.03 10.11 15.57
C ARG A 157 -6.06 11.61 15.88
N GLN A 158 -5.09 12.36 15.39
CA GLN A 158 -5.06 13.82 15.55
C GLN A 158 -6.27 14.48 14.87
N HIS A 159 -6.60 14.05 13.65
CA HIS A 159 -7.76 14.55 12.92
C HIS A 159 -9.06 14.27 13.68
N LEU A 160 -9.24 13.04 14.19
CA LEU A 160 -10.39 12.67 15.02
C LEU A 160 -10.46 13.51 16.30
N TYR A 161 -9.33 13.67 17.00
CA TYR A 161 -9.26 14.48 18.22
C TYR A 161 -9.71 15.93 17.97
N LEU A 162 -9.24 16.54 16.88
CA LEU A 162 -9.64 17.89 16.49
C LEU A 162 -11.13 17.98 16.11
N MET A 163 -11.67 16.98 15.42
CA MET A 163 -13.10 16.92 15.10
C MET A 163 -13.96 16.80 16.36
N VAL A 164 -13.59 15.91 17.28
CA VAL A 164 -14.30 15.73 18.55
C VAL A 164 -14.28 17.02 19.38
N ARG A 165 -13.14 17.74 19.42
CA ARG A 165 -13.05 19.04 20.10
C ARG A 165 -13.93 20.13 19.50
N ARG A 166 -14.27 20.05 18.22
CA ARG A 166 -15.15 21.01 17.53
C ARG A 166 -16.62 20.69 17.70
N LEU A 167 -16.97 19.52 18.23
CA LEU A 167 -18.36 19.20 18.54
C LEU A 167 -18.84 20.16 19.63
N PRO A 168 -19.96 20.89 19.40
CA PRO A 168 -20.55 21.70 20.44
C PRO A 168 -20.87 20.83 21.66
N ASP A 169 -20.67 21.37 22.86
CA ASP A 169 -21.16 20.69 24.06
C ASP A 169 -22.69 20.72 24.02
N VAL A 170 -23.27 19.62 23.53
CA VAL A 170 -24.71 19.44 23.37
C VAL A 170 -25.43 19.69 24.70
N ARG A 171 -24.82 19.35 25.84
CA ARG A 171 -25.42 19.64 27.15
C ARG A 171 -25.51 21.13 27.41
N ARG A 172 -24.43 21.88 27.12
CA ARG A 172 -24.43 23.33 27.29
C ARG A 172 -25.42 24.01 26.34
N SER A 173 -25.47 23.59 25.08
CA SER A 173 -26.48 24.10 24.13
C SER A 173 -27.91 23.81 24.57
N LEU A 174 -28.18 22.63 25.13
CA LEU A 174 -29.50 22.28 25.68
C LEU A 174 -29.86 23.12 26.91
N VAL A 175 -28.90 23.40 27.79
CA VAL A 175 -29.09 24.29 28.95
C VAL A 175 -29.42 25.71 28.48
N ASP A 176 -28.68 26.24 27.51
CA ASP A 176 -28.93 27.58 26.96
C ASP A 176 -30.31 27.67 26.27
N LEU A 177 -30.72 26.61 25.55
CA LEU A 177 -32.05 26.49 24.96
C LEU A 177 -33.15 26.46 26.04
N ARG A 178 -32.94 25.72 27.13
CA ARG A 178 -33.89 25.65 28.24
C ARG A 178 -34.06 27.00 28.94
N LEU A 179 -32.96 27.69 29.24
CA LEU A 179 -33.00 29.06 29.79
C LEU A 179 -33.78 30.02 28.89
N LYS A 180 -33.55 29.96 27.56
CA LYS A 180 -34.31 30.78 26.60
C LYS A 180 -35.80 30.45 26.62
N VAL A 181 -36.18 29.18 26.73
CA VAL A 181 -37.59 28.77 26.84
C VAL A 181 -38.22 29.33 28.12
N ASP A 182 -37.54 29.20 29.25
CA ASP A 182 -38.03 29.69 30.55
C ASP A 182 -38.19 31.22 30.54
N GLU A 183 -37.21 31.97 30.04
CA GLU A 183 -37.30 33.43 29.89
C GLU A 183 -38.50 33.86 29.01
N LYS A 184 -38.72 33.16 27.89
CA LYS A 184 -39.84 33.46 26.98
C LYS A 184 -41.18 33.10 27.60
N ALA A 185 -41.25 31.99 28.34
CA ALA A 185 -42.45 31.57 29.05
C ALA A 185 -42.83 32.60 30.12
N GLU A 186 -41.87 33.06 30.92
CA GLU A 186 -42.12 34.11 31.90
C GLU A 186 -42.53 35.44 31.26
N ALA A 187 -41.85 35.83 30.17
CA ALA A 187 -42.20 37.05 29.45
C ALA A 187 -43.62 36.99 28.89
N LEU A 188 -44.07 35.82 28.40
CA LEU A 188 -45.43 35.59 27.93
C LEU A 188 -46.44 35.73 29.09
N VAL A 189 -46.17 35.11 30.24
CA VAL A 189 -47.03 35.21 31.43
C VAL A 189 -47.16 36.67 31.89
N ARG A 190 -46.05 37.40 31.99
CA ARG A 190 -46.06 38.81 32.39
C ARG A 190 -46.84 39.68 31.40
N ARG A 191 -46.65 39.47 30.08
CA ARG A 191 -47.34 40.25 29.04
C ARG A 191 -48.83 39.96 29.01
N THR A 192 -49.23 38.70 29.15
CA THR A 192 -50.65 38.30 29.18
C THR A 192 -51.35 38.85 30.42
N GLN A 193 -50.76 38.72 31.61
CA GLN A 193 -51.30 39.32 32.85
C GLN A 193 -51.46 40.84 32.74
N ARG A 194 -50.45 41.53 32.20
CA ARG A 194 -50.52 42.99 31.95
C ARG A 194 -51.63 43.33 30.97
N SER A 195 -51.78 42.58 29.88
CA SER A 195 -52.84 42.79 28.89
C SER A 195 -54.25 42.61 29.49
N VAL A 196 -54.47 41.52 30.23
CA VAL A 196 -55.75 41.26 30.93
C VAL A 196 -56.07 42.36 31.94
N THR A 197 -55.06 42.82 32.69
CA THR A 197 -55.23 43.88 33.70
C THR A 197 -55.64 45.21 33.03
N LEU A 198 -54.97 45.58 31.94
CA LEU A 198 -55.29 46.80 31.18
C LEU A 198 -56.70 46.72 30.59
N GLN A 199 -57.05 45.60 29.95
CA GLN A 199 -58.40 45.38 29.42
C GLN A 199 -59.48 45.45 30.51
N GLY A 200 -59.21 44.86 31.69
CA GLY A 200 -60.12 44.93 32.85
C GLY A 200 -60.29 46.35 33.39
N GLN A 201 -59.22 47.15 33.42
CA GLN A 201 -59.30 48.57 33.78
C GLN A 201 -60.13 49.37 32.75
N THR A 202 -59.92 49.14 31.46
CA THR A 202 -60.73 49.76 30.39
C THR A 202 -62.21 49.40 30.54
N LEU A 203 -62.52 48.13 30.79
CA LEU A 203 -63.91 47.68 31.00
C LEU A 203 -64.54 48.34 32.23
N ARG A 204 -63.80 48.44 33.34
CA ARG A 204 -64.28 49.14 34.56
C ARG A 204 -64.55 50.62 34.30
N LEU A 205 -63.67 51.30 33.57
CA LEU A 205 -63.88 52.71 33.21
C LEU A 205 -65.10 52.88 32.30
N ALA A 206 -65.27 52.00 31.31
CA ALA A 206 -66.44 51.99 30.44
C ALA A 206 -67.74 51.74 31.23
N ALA A 207 -67.72 50.76 32.15
CA ALA A 207 -68.85 50.46 33.03
C ALA A 207 -69.19 51.64 33.97
N SER A 208 -68.18 52.29 34.56
CA SER A 208 -68.37 53.50 35.38
C SER A 208 -68.94 54.67 34.59
N ARG A 209 -68.48 54.88 33.36
CA ARG A 209 -69.05 55.90 32.44
C ARG A 209 -70.50 55.59 32.12
N LEU A 210 -70.82 54.34 31.79
CA LEU A 210 -72.19 53.89 31.52
C LEU A 210 -73.09 54.09 32.75
N PHE A 211 -72.60 53.79 33.96
CA PHE A 211 -73.33 53.98 35.20
C PHE A 211 -73.59 55.46 35.52
N LEU A 212 -72.60 56.32 35.32
CA LEU A 212 -72.72 57.78 35.51
C LEU A 212 -73.71 58.40 34.51
N LEU A 213 -73.72 57.93 33.27
CA LEU A 213 -74.62 58.37 32.21
C LEU A 213 -75.97 57.63 32.23
N SER A 214 -76.23 56.79 33.24
CA SER A 214 -77.47 56.02 33.30
C SER A 214 -78.69 56.93 33.55
N PRO A 215 -79.77 56.79 32.77
CA PRO A 215 -80.98 57.62 32.92
C PRO A 215 -81.60 57.54 34.32
N ARG A 216 -81.48 56.38 34.99
CA ARG A 216 -81.92 56.19 36.37
C ARG A 216 -81.23 57.14 37.36
N ARG A 217 -79.93 57.35 37.23
CA ARG A 217 -79.19 58.24 38.13
C ARG A 217 -79.52 59.70 37.84
N SER A 218 -79.65 60.07 36.57
CA SER A 218 -80.11 61.40 36.14
C SER A 218 -81.50 61.71 36.71
N LEU A 219 -82.46 60.78 36.63
CA LEU A 219 -83.81 60.95 37.18
C LEU A 219 -83.82 61.15 38.70
N ILE A 220 -82.95 60.45 39.44
CA ILE A 220 -82.83 60.61 40.91
C ILE A 220 -82.26 61.99 41.25
N THR A 221 -81.19 62.44 40.57
CA THR A 221 -80.59 63.75 40.83
C THR A 221 -81.51 64.89 40.40
N THR A 222 -82.24 64.78 39.30
CA THR A 222 -83.25 65.79 38.91
C THR A 222 -84.40 65.84 39.92
N ARG A 223 -84.88 64.69 40.42
CA ARG A 223 -85.89 64.64 41.49
C ARG A 223 -85.40 65.29 42.79
N GLN A 224 -84.16 65.04 43.20
CA GLN A 224 -83.58 65.67 44.40
C GLN A 224 -83.43 67.18 44.24
N ARG A 225 -83.02 67.66 43.05
CA ARG A 225 -82.97 69.11 42.75
C ARG A 225 -84.35 69.77 42.76
N LEU A 226 -85.37 69.09 42.23
CA LEU A 226 -86.77 69.54 42.30
C LEU A 226 -87.28 69.62 43.75
N ALA A 227 -86.91 68.67 44.61
CA ALA A 227 -87.30 68.70 46.02
C ALA A 227 -86.61 69.81 46.82
N GLN A 228 -85.36 70.17 46.48
CA GLN A 228 -84.63 71.27 47.11
C GLN A 228 -85.08 72.66 46.65
N ALA A 229 -85.54 72.79 45.39
CA ALA A 229 -86.08 74.05 44.88
C ALA A 229 -87.52 74.34 45.35
N ALA A 230 -88.15 73.38 46.05
CA ALA A 230 -89.50 73.49 46.61
C ALA A 230 -89.52 73.85 48.11
N GLN A 231 -88.35 74.10 48.72
CA GLN A 231 -88.18 74.70 50.06
C GLN A 231 -87.77 76.16 49.94
#